data_AF-A0A538CUT5-F1
#
_entry.id   AF-A0A538CUT5-F1
#
_cell.length_a   1.000
_cell.length_b   1.000
_cell.length_c   1.000
_cell.angle_alpha   90.00
_cell.angle_beta   90.00
_cell.angle_gamma   90.00
#
_symmetry.space_group_name_H-M   'P 1'
#
loop_
_entity.id
_entity.type
_entity.pdbx_description
1 polymer ?
#
loop_
_entity_poly.entity_id
_entity_poly.type
_entity_poly.pdbx_seq_one_letter_code
_entity_poly.pdbx_strand_id
1 'polypeptide(L)'
;MNREGTAEFHGDQATLRFERRLSHSVERVWGAITDPHELEAWWGRVNVELRAGGPMRIAWLNGDVTMDATITELDPPRLLEIEGDPHGT
;
A
#
# COMPACT_ATOMS: atom_id res chain seq x y z
N MET A 1 4.80 22.07 6.29
CA MET A 1 3.85 21.40 5.38
C MET A 1 2.89 20.60 6.26
N ASN A 2 1.58 20.82 6.13
CA ASN A 2 0.60 20.12 6.96
C ASN A 2 0.61 18.62 6.62
N ARG A 3 0.62 17.74 7.62
CA ARG A 3 0.69 16.28 7.43
C ARG A 3 -0.68 15.65 7.26
N GLU A 4 -1.75 16.44 7.39
CA GLU A 4 -3.11 16.00 7.21
C GLU A 4 -3.35 15.61 5.73
N GLY A 5 -4.07 14.51 5.52
CA GLY A 5 -4.56 14.13 4.19
C GLY A 5 -5.85 14.86 3.84
N THR A 6 -6.30 14.74 2.61
CA THR A 6 -7.63 15.18 2.19
C THR A 6 -8.56 13.99 1.97
N ALA A 7 -9.85 14.21 2.19
CA ALA A 7 -10.91 13.26 1.87
C ALA A 7 -11.94 13.98 0.98
N GLU A 8 -12.23 13.40 -0.17
CA GLU A 8 -13.28 13.85 -1.09
C GLU A 8 -14.37 12.78 -1.14
N PHE A 9 -15.61 13.15 -0.83
CA PHE A 9 -16.74 12.23 -0.76
C PHE A 9 -17.59 12.31 -2.04
N HIS A 10 -17.90 11.15 -2.61
CA HIS A 10 -18.69 10.98 -3.83
C HIS A 10 -19.81 9.97 -3.57
N GLY A 11 -20.89 10.43 -2.93
CA GLY A 11 -21.99 9.56 -2.54
C GLY A 11 -21.56 8.56 -1.46
N ASP A 12 -21.56 7.28 -1.80
CA ASP A 12 -21.12 6.16 -0.95
C ASP A 12 -19.62 5.87 -1.04
N GLN A 13 -18.90 6.55 -1.94
CA GLN A 13 -17.45 6.41 -2.12
C GLN A 13 -16.70 7.61 -1.55
N ALA A 14 -15.44 7.39 -1.19
CA ALA A 14 -14.52 8.45 -0.79
C ALA A 14 -13.13 8.24 -1.39
N THR A 15 -12.52 9.32 -1.87
CA THR A 15 -11.13 9.37 -2.28
C THR A 15 -10.29 9.96 -1.16
N LEU A 16 -9.32 9.20 -0.66
CA LEU A 16 -8.36 9.66 0.33
C LEU A 16 -7.03 10.00 -0.37
N ARG A 17 -6.47 11.19 -0.08
CA ARG A 17 -5.19 11.62 -0.64
C ARG A 17 -4.22 12.00 0.47
N PHE A 18 -3.04 11.40 0.43
CA PHE A 18 -1.95 11.70 1.35
C PHE A 18 -0.68 12.02 0.57
N GLU A 19 -0.08 13.18 0.84
CA GLU A 19 1.21 13.57 0.26
C GLU A 19 2.26 13.68 1.36
N ARG A 20 3.46 13.13 1.12
CA ARG A 20 4.56 13.11 2.09
C ARG A 20 5.86 13.50 1.40
N ARG A 21 6.57 14.47 1.99
CA ARG A 21 7.96 14.74 1.66
C ARG A 21 8.84 13.96 2.62
N LEU A 22 9.47 12.91 2.13
CA LEU A 22 10.38 12.06 2.89
C LEU A 22 11.82 12.48 2.61
N SER A 23 12.68 12.49 3.63
CA SER A 23 14.12 12.79 3.50
C SER A 23 14.92 11.56 3.06
N HIS A 24 14.39 10.82 2.08
CA HIS A 24 14.94 9.58 1.53
C HIS A 24 14.84 9.60 0.00
N SER A 25 15.69 8.82 -0.68
CA SER A 25 15.59 8.66 -2.12
C SER A 25 14.33 7.87 -2.51
N VAL A 26 13.90 7.99 -3.76
CA VAL A 26 12.75 7.25 -4.29
C VAL A 26 12.98 5.74 -4.17
N GLU A 27 14.21 5.26 -4.41
CA GLU A 27 14.57 3.85 -4.34
C GLU A 27 14.43 3.29 -2.91
N ARG A 28 14.78 4.07 -1.89
CA ARG A 28 14.62 3.65 -0.49
C ARG A 28 13.15 3.57 -0.10
N VAL A 29 12.35 4.55 -0.53
CA VAL A 29 10.90 4.55 -0.28
C VAL A 29 10.21 3.41 -1.03
N TRP A 30 10.64 3.16 -2.27
CA TRP A 30 10.16 2.05 -3.08
C TRP A 30 10.41 0.71 -2.38
N GLY A 31 11.65 0.45 -1.95
CA GLY A 31 11.98 -0.73 -1.16
C GLY A 31 11.10 -0.85 0.10
N ALA A 32 10.86 0.25 0.80
CA ALA A 32 10.01 0.27 1.99
C ALA A 32 8.53 -0.08 1.74
N ILE A 33 8.04 -0.01 0.49
CA ILE A 33 6.66 -0.35 0.12
C ILE A 33 6.55 -1.59 -0.78
N THR A 34 7.66 -2.16 -1.26
CA THR A 34 7.66 -3.35 -2.14
C THR A 34 8.43 -4.55 -1.60
N ASP A 35 9.38 -4.35 -0.68
CA ASP A 35 10.12 -5.45 -0.06
C ASP A 35 9.31 -6.03 1.12
N PRO A 36 8.92 -7.32 1.08
CA PRO A 36 8.20 -7.96 2.18
C PRO A 36 8.87 -7.81 3.55
N HIS A 37 10.20 -7.83 3.61
CA HIS A 37 10.93 -7.70 4.88
C HIS A 37 10.83 -6.28 5.46
N GLU A 38 10.79 -5.26 4.61
CA GLU A 38 10.63 -3.87 5.04
C GLU A 38 9.16 -3.57 5.40
N LEU A 39 8.22 -4.14 4.65
CA LEU A 39 6.77 -4.01 4.92
C LEU A 39 6.37 -4.59 6.27
N GLU A 40 6.99 -5.70 6.69
CA GLU A 40 6.74 -6.30 8.02
C GLU A 40 7.10 -5.35 9.17
N ALA A 41 8.00 -4.38 8.96
CA ALA A 41 8.40 -3.45 10.00
C ALA A 41 7.32 -2.40 10.34
N TRP A 42 6.37 -2.12 9.45
CA TRP A 42 5.43 -1.02 9.63
C TRP A 42 4.00 -1.24 9.13
N TRP A 43 3.78 -2.19 8.20
CA TRP A 43 2.47 -2.42 7.58
C TRP A 43 1.87 -3.77 7.97
N GLY A 44 2.57 -4.86 7.66
CA GLY A 44 2.04 -6.21 7.76
C GLY A 44 3.01 -7.25 7.23
N ARG A 45 2.77 -8.52 7.56
CA ARG A 45 3.48 -9.64 6.93
C ARG A 45 2.91 -9.83 5.53
N VAL A 46 3.71 -9.56 4.50
CA VAL A 46 3.27 -9.54 3.10
C VAL A 46 3.82 -10.74 2.34
N ASN A 47 2.95 -11.40 1.58
CA ASN A 47 3.33 -12.33 0.52
C ASN A 47 2.86 -11.75 -0.82
N VAL A 48 3.77 -11.56 -1.79
CA VAL A 48 3.49 -10.81 -3.01
C VAL A 48 4.23 -11.37 -4.21
N GLU A 49 3.55 -11.42 -5.36
CA GLU A 49 4.19 -11.53 -6.67
C GLU A 49 4.25 -10.15 -7.30
N LEU A 50 5.39 -9.45 -7.21
CA LEU A 50 5.52 -8.05 -7.61
C LEU A 50 5.54 -7.86 -9.13
N ARG A 51 4.37 -7.99 -9.76
CA ARG A 51 4.10 -7.78 -11.19
C ARG A 51 2.66 -7.34 -11.38
N ALA A 52 2.35 -6.62 -12.45
CA ALA A 52 0.95 -6.34 -12.81
C ALA A 52 0.15 -7.64 -12.98
N GLY A 53 -1.06 -7.67 -12.41
CA GLY A 53 -1.91 -8.85 -12.26
C GLY A 53 -1.42 -9.87 -11.22
N GLY A 54 -0.37 -9.57 -10.45
CA GLY A 54 0.17 -10.44 -9.41
C GLY A 54 -0.63 -10.35 -8.11
N PRO A 55 -0.82 -11.46 -7.38
CA PRO A 55 -1.48 -11.44 -6.07
C PRO A 55 -0.60 -10.82 -4.99
N MET A 56 -1.26 -10.20 -4.01
CA MET A 56 -0.68 -9.70 -2.77
C MET A 56 -1.58 -10.05 -1.58
N ARG A 57 -0.99 -10.62 -0.53
CA ARG A 57 -1.67 -10.94 0.72
C ARG A 57 -0.98 -10.25 1.88
N ILE A 58 -1.73 -9.53 2.71
CA ILE A 58 -1.22 -8.83 3.89
C ILE A 58 -1.89 -9.38 5.14
N ALA A 59 -1.09 -9.96 6.06
CA ALA A 59 -1.53 -10.22 7.42
C ALA A 59 -1.15 -9.04 8.33
N TRP A 60 -2.16 -8.38 8.92
CA TRP A 60 -1.96 -7.18 9.73
C TRP A 60 -1.14 -7.48 11.00
N LEU A 61 -0.34 -6.51 11.46
CA LEU A 61 0.48 -6.68 12.68
C LEU A 61 -0.35 -6.54 13.97
N ASN A 62 -1.52 -5.91 13.89
CA ASN A 62 -2.36 -5.53 15.02
C ASN A 62 -3.71 -6.30 15.09
N GLY A 63 -3.81 -7.46 14.45
CA GLY A 63 -5.00 -8.32 14.53
C GLY A 63 -4.91 -9.56 13.63
N ASP A 64 -5.97 -10.36 13.62
CA ASP A 64 -6.04 -11.62 12.85
C ASP A 64 -6.74 -11.44 11.48
N VAL A 65 -6.81 -10.21 10.98
CA VAL A 65 -7.38 -9.90 9.67
C VAL A 65 -6.31 -10.07 8.60
N THR A 66 -6.72 -10.60 7.44
CA THR A 66 -5.89 -10.68 6.25
C THR A 66 -6.57 -9.93 5.11
N MET A 67 -5.84 -9.08 4.42
CA MET A 67 -6.28 -8.47 3.15
C MET A 67 -5.72 -9.28 1.99
N ASP A 68 -6.60 -9.68 1.07
CA ASP A 68 -6.23 -10.13 -0.26
C ASP A 68 -6.37 -8.95 -1.24
N ALA A 69 -5.33 -8.75 -2.06
CA ALA A 69 -5.24 -7.68 -3.04
C ALA A 69 -4.58 -8.17 -4.34
N THR A 70 -4.79 -7.43 -5.42
CA THR A 70 -4.14 -7.63 -6.72
C THR A 70 -3.38 -6.37 -7.09
N ILE A 71 -2.17 -6.51 -7.63
CA ILE A 71 -1.42 -5.39 -8.21
C ILE A 71 -2.03 -5.08 -9.58
N THR A 72 -2.67 -3.92 -9.72
CA THR A 72 -3.33 -3.51 -10.97
C THR A 72 -2.36 -2.82 -11.91
N GLU A 73 -1.44 -2.00 -11.38
CA GLU A 73 -0.39 -1.33 -12.13
C GLU A 73 0.95 -1.33 -11.39
N LEU A 74 2.04 -1.44 -12.14
CA LEU A 74 3.41 -1.45 -11.61
C LEU A 74 4.38 -0.77 -12.60
N ASP A 75 4.92 0.39 -12.22
CA ASP A 75 6.01 1.10 -12.93
C ASP A 75 7.12 1.42 -11.93
N PRO A 76 8.06 0.50 -11.66
CA PRO A 76 9.10 0.73 -10.67
C PRO A 76 10.08 1.84 -11.09
N PRO A 77 10.47 2.77 -10.20
CA PRO A 77 10.09 2.87 -8.79
C PRO A 77 9.03 3.98 -8.52
N ARG A 78 8.15 4.25 -9.49
CA ARG A 78 7.25 5.41 -9.50
C ARG A 78 5.81 5.10 -9.10
N LEU A 79 5.32 3.90 -9.41
CA LEU A 79 3.91 3.54 -9.21
C LEU A 79 3.75 2.08 -8.79
N LEU A 80 3.08 1.88 -7.66
CA LEU A 80 2.49 0.63 -7.22
C LEU A 80 1.00 0.91 -6.98
N GLU A 81 0.12 0.26 -7.75
CA GLU A 81 -1.33 0.31 -7.54
C GLU A 81 -1.83 -1.07 -7.12
N ILE A 82 -2.69 -1.10 -6.10
CA ILE A 82 -3.31 -2.32 -5.58
C ILE A 82 -4.81 -2.13 -5.45
N GLU A 83 -5.56 -3.20 -5.73
CA GLU A 83 -7.00 -3.28 -5.48
C GLU A 83 -7.28 -4.45 -4.54
N GLY A 84 -8.01 -4.20 -3.45
CA GLY A 84 -8.38 -5.19 -2.45
C GLY A 84 -9.29 -4.59 -1.39
N ASP A 85 -9.88 -5.44 -0.54
CA ASP A 85 -10.65 -4.99 0.63
C ASP A 85 -9.73 -4.88 1.87
N PRO A 86 -9.36 -3.67 2.30
CA PRO A 86 -8.44 -3.45 3.41
C PRO A 86 -8.98 -3.94 4.76
N HIS A 87 -10.28 -4.17 4.89
CA HIS A 87 -10.91 -4.62 6.13
C HIS A 87 -11.10 -6.14 6.21
N GLY A 88 -10.76 -6.85 5.14
CA GLY A 88 -11.05 -8.28 5.01
C GLY A 88 -12.57 -8.54 4.88
N THR A 89 -12.92 -9.74 4.44
CA THR A 89 -14.32 -10.23 4.44
C THR A 89 -14.74 -10.75 5.80
#